data_AF-A0A8A1L340-F1
#
_entry.id   AF-A0A8A1L340-F1
#
_cell.length_a   1.000
_cell.length_b   1.000
_cell.length_c   1.000
_cell.angle_alpha   90.00
_cell.angle_beta   90.00
_cell.angle_gamma   90.00
#
_symmetry.space_group_name_H-M   'P 1'
#
loop_
_entity.id
_entity.type
_entity.pdbx_description
1 polymer ?
#
loop_
_entity_poly.entity_id
_entity_poly.type
_entity_poly.pdbx_seq_one_letter_code
_entity_poly.pdbx_strand_id
1 'polypeptide(L)'
;MGATLPADSSYAKDGVMIGAPIWRSPEAHLQIGWSTATDIWSFGALILALIYGDNFFIFCPDVSFDHEEYLLRILTRQCSFFGPFPLSYQEIAGEETLAILAYIHESLPPEKQKPFRRISAKEVSAEDRDFLLKVMKMDPRDRPTAAELLEDDWFRGN
;
A
#
# COMPACT_ATOMS: atom_id res chain seq x y z
N MET A 1 15.89 -9.57 4.53
CA MET A 1 16.64 -9.99 3.34
C MET A 1 15.71 -9.90 2.15
N GLY A 2 15.89 -8.90 1.30
CA GLY A 2 15.09 -8.73 0.07
C GLY A 2 15.66 -9.62 -1.02
N ALA A 3 14.85 -10.53 -1.54
CA ALA A 3 15.18 -11.27 -2.74
C ALA A 3 14.48 -10.58 -3.92
N THR A 4 15.26 -10.12 -4.89
CA THR A 4 14.76 -9.65 -6.19
C THR A 4 14.48 -10.91 -7.02
N LEU A 5 13.20 -11.24 -7.20
CA LEU A 5 12.79 -12.36 -8.04
C LEU A 5 11.98 -11.80 -9.22
N PRO A 6 12.12 -12.37 -10.42
CA PRO A 6 11.41 -11.91 -11.59
C PRO A 6 9.89 -12.19 -11.47
N ALA A 7 9.08 -11.31 -12.05
CA ALA A 7 7.61 -11.28 -11.91
C ALA A 7 6.91 -12.55 -12.45
N ASP A 8 7.59 -13.34 -13.27
CA ASP A 8 7.14 -14.60 -13.84
C ASP A 8 7.50 -15.82 -12.99
N SER A 9 8.24 -15.65 -11.89
CA SER A 9 8.62 -16.74 -11.00
C SER A 9 7.42 -17.38 -10.31
N SER A 10 7.49 -18.68 -10.03
CA SER A 10 6.47 -19.40 -9.26
C SER A 10 6.25 -18.74 -7.89
N TYR A 11 7.32 -18.30 -7.23
CA TYR A 11 7.28 -17.57 -5.96
C TYR A 11 6.46 -16.26 -6.00
N ALA A 12 6.41 -15.59 -7.15
CA ALA A 12 5.59 -14.38 -7.34
C ALA A 12 4.11 -14.69 -7.52
N LYS A 13 3.81 -15.82 -8.17
CA LYS A 13 2.45 -16.33 -8.37
C LYS A 13 1.89 -17.01 -7.11
N ASP A 14 2.78 -17.59 -6.30
CA ASP A 14 2.45 -18.31 -5.07
C ASP A 14 2.26 -17.38 -3.86
N GLY A 15 2.42 -16.05 -4.03
CA GLY A 15 2.10 -15.07 -2.98
C GLY A 15 3.02 -15.11 -1.75
N VAL A 16 4.25 -15.62 -1.89
CA VAL A 16 5.18 -15.76 -0.75
C VAL A 16 5.45 -14.40 -0.10
N MET A 17 5.32 -14.35 1.23
CA MET A 17 5.50 -13.13 2.03
C MET A 17 6.96 -12.65 2.03
N ILE A 18 7.28 -11.68 1.18
CA ILE A 18 8.60 -11.03 1.12
C ILE A 18 8.51 -9.61 1.71
N GLY A 19 9.61 -9.09 2.28
CA GLY A 19 9.74 -7.73 2.81
C GLY A 19 9.27 -7.53 4.26
N ALA A 20 9.62 -6.40 4.89
CA ALA A 20 9.10 -6.05 6.21
C ALA A 20 7.62 -5.60 6.07
N PRO A 21 6.69 -6.07 6.92
CA PRO A 21 5.25 -5.88 6.69
C PRO A 21 4.83 -4.43 6.48
N ILE A 22 5.41 -3.47 7.18
CA ILE A 22 5.05 -2.04 7.07
C ILE A 22 5.31 -1.43 5.68
N TRP A 23 6.15 -2.05 4.86
CA TRP A 23 6.49 -1.59 3.50
C TRP A 23 5.68 -2.29 2.41
N ARG A 24 5.05 -3.42 2.75
CA ARG A 24 4.46 -4.33 1.77
C ARG A 24 3.15 -3.77 1.23
N SER A 25 2.93 -3.94 -0.07
CA SER A 25 1.70 -3.54 -0.74
C SER A 25 0.47 -4.33 -0.27
N PRO A 26 -0.75 -3.85 -0.54
CA PRO A 26 -1.97 -4.56 -0.18
C PRO A 26 -2.04 -5.95 -0.84
N GLU A 27 -1.73 -6.05 -2.14
CA GLU A 27 -1.78 -7.33 -2.87
C GLU A 27 -0.77 -8.35 -2.35
N ALA A 28 0.44 -7.91 -1.97
CA ALA A 28 1.44 -8.80 -1.39
C ALA A 28 1.08 -9.22 0.05
N HIS A 29 0.37 -8.39 0.81
CA HIS A 29 -0.21 -8.81 2.10
C HIS A 29 -1.34 -9.82 1.94
N LEU A 30 -2.15 -9.67 0.89
CA LEU A 30 -3.29 -10.53 0.59
C LEU A 30 -2.89 -11.80 -0.19
N GLN A 31 -1.61 -11.92 -0.58
CA GLN A 31 -1.04 -13.05 -1.30
C GLN A 31 -1.71 -13.35 -2.65
N ILE A 32 -2.29 -12.34 -3.31
CA ILE A 32 -3.02 -12.47 -4.59
C ILE A 32 -2.11 -12.37 -5.82
N GLY A 33 -0.82 -12.65 -5.64
CA GLY A 33 0.23 -12.44 -6.63
C GLY A 33 0.78 -11.02 -6.62
N TRP A 34 2.07 -10.88 -6.92
CA TRP A 34 2.77 -9.59 -6.93
C TRP A 34 3.59 -9.41 -8.20
N SER A 35 3.83 -8.15 -8.54
CA SER A 35 4.61 -7.72 -9.72
C SER A 35 5.47 -6.52 -9.34
N THR A 36 6.11 -5.89 -10.33
CA THR A 36 6.85 -4.62 -10.13
C THR A 36 5.97 -3.51 -9.52
N ALA A 37 4.65 -3.60 -9.60
CA ALA A 37 3.73 -2.67 -8.94
C ALA A 37 3.84 -2.70 -7.39
N THR A 38 4.31 -3.79 -6.80
CA THR A 38 4.59 -3.89 -5.37
C THR A 38 5.79 -3.04 -4.97
N ASP A 39 6.81 -2.95 -5.84
CA ASP A 39 7.96 -2.08 -5.62
C ASP A 39 7.55 -0.60 -5.66
N ILE A 40 6.60 -0.24 -6.55
CA ILE A 40 6.04 1.11 -6.65
C ILE A 40 5.32 1.52 -5.35
N TRP A 41 4.52 0.63 -4.77
CA TRP A 41 3.92 0.89 -3.45
C TRP A 41 4.98 1.04 -2.36
N SER A 42 5.98 0.17 -2.35
CA SER A 42 7.05 0.18 -1.36
C SER A 42 7.87 1.49 -1.44
N PHE A 43 8.06 2.01 -2.65
CA PHE A 43 8.64 3.33 -2.89
C PHE A 43 7.77 4.46 -2.33
N GLY A 44 6.46 4.44 -2.56
CA GLY A 44 5.55 5.42 -1.95
C GLY A 44 5.54 5.37 -0.42
N ALA A 45 5.56 4.17 0.16
CA ALA A 45 5.69 3.99 1.61
C ALA A 45 7.02 4.55 2.14
N LEU A 46 8.12 4.39 1.40
CA LEU A 46 9.42 4.98 1.73
C LEU A 46 9.37 6.51 1.72
N ILE A 47 8.79 7.12 0.69
CA ILE A 47 8.62 8.58 0.62
C ILE A 47 7.81 9.09 1.81
N LEU A 48 6.71 8.43 2.15
CA LEU A 48 5.91 8.76 3.33
C LEU A 48 6.77 8.76 4.61
N ALA A 49 7.55 7.71 4.82
CA ALA A 49 8.43 7.61 5.98
C ALA A 49 9.49 8.74 6.01
N LEU A 50 9.99 9.15 4.84
CA LEU A 50 10.95 10.26 4.73
C LEU A 50 10.31 11.62 5.01
N ILE A 51 9.09 11.86 4.52
CA ILE A 51 8.35 13.12 4.75
C ILE A 51 8.02 13.29 6.23
N TYR A 52 7.50 12.24 6.88
CA TYR A 52 7.15 12.32 8.29
C TYR A 52 8.38 12.30 9.22
N GLY A 53 9.47 11.65 8.81
CA GLY A 53 10.70 11.56 9.61
C GLY A 53 10.53 10.76 10.90
N ASP A 54 11.52 10.86 11.80
CA ASP A 54 11.49 10.33 13.17
C ASP A 54 11.04 8.87 13.34
N ASN A 55 11.32 8.01 12.34
CA ASN A 55 10.85 6.62 12.29
C ASN A 55 9.32 6.48 12.39
N PHE A 56 8.57 7.49 11.95
CA PHE A 56 7.12 7.42 11.87
C PHE A 56 6.69 6.68 10.61
N PHE A 57 6.11 5.50 10.79
CA PHE A 57 5.52 4.72 9.70
C PHE A 57 4.00 4.75 9.81
N ILE A 58 3.34 5.42 8.88
CA ILE A 58 1.88 5.65 8.89
C ILE A 58 1.07 4.34 8.97
N PHE A 59 1.62 3.24 8.45
CA PHE A 59 0.99 1.91 8.48
C PHE A 59 1.41 1.04 9.67
N CYS A 60 2.34 1.48 10.53
CA CYS A 60 2.73 0.71 11.70
C CYS A 60 1.52 0.51 12.62
N PRO A 61 1.17 -0.72 12.98
CA PRO A 61 0.00 -0.97 13.81
C PRO A 61 0.27 -0.62 15.28
N ASP A 62 -0.80 -0.52 16.07
CA ASP A 62 -0.79 -0.26 17.50
C ASP A 62 -0.67 -1.53 18.36
N VAL A 63 -0.29 -2.64 17.73
CA VAL A 63 -0.08 -3.96 18.37
C VAL A 63 1.33 -4.47 18.09
N SER A 64 1.82 -5.39 18.92
CA SER A 64 3.14 -6.00 18.78
C SER A 64 3.23 -6.94 17.58
N PHE A 65 4.45 -7.20 17.11
CA PHE A 65 4.69 -8.02 15.91
C PHE A 65 4.18 -9.47 16.00
N ASP A 66 4.11 -10.02 17.21
CA ASP A 66 3.60 -11.36 17.51
C ASP A 66 2.07 -11.43 17.63
N HIS A 67 1.38 -10.28 17.58
CA HIS A 67 -0.07 -10.23 17.66
C HIS A 67 -0.73 -10.83 16.40
N GLU A 68 -1.76 -11.66 16.57
CA GLU A 68 -2.43 -12.37 15.46
C GLU A 68 -3.01 -11.39 14.42
N GLU A 69 -3.54 -10.25 14.86
CA GLU A 69 -4.07 -9.22 13.98
C GLU A 69 -3.02 -8.27 13.37
N TYR A 70 -1.72 -8.43 13.66
CA TYR A 70 -0.69 -7.45 13.27
C TYR A 70 -0.75 -7.10 11.77
N LEU A 71 -0.82 -8.10 10.90
CA LEU A 71 -0.92 -7.92 9.45
C LEU A 71 -2.27 -7.31 9.03
N LEU A 72 -3.37 -7.73 9.67
CA LEU A 72 -4.70 -7.21 9.40
C LEU A 72 -4.82 -5.73 9.78
N ARG A 73 -4.17 -5.31 10.87
CA ARG A 73 -4.10 -3.90 11.29
C ARG A 73 -3.31 -3.06 10.28
N ILE A 74 -2.23 -3.58 9.69
CA ILE A 74 -1.49 -2.91 8.62
C ILE A 74 -2.40 -2.70 7.40
N LEU A 75 -3.04 -3.76 6.90
CA LEU A 75 -4.00 -3.70 5.78
C LEU A 75 -5.15 -2.72 6.06
N THR A 76 -5.69 -2.74 7.28
CA THR A 76 -6.75 -1.82 7.73
C THR A 76 -6.27 -0.37 7.69
N ARG A 77 -5.04 -0.09 8.11
CA ARG A 77 -4.45 1.26 8.01
C ARG A 77 -4.25 1.69 6.56
N GLN A 78 -3.71 0.80 5.71
CA GLN A 78 -3.59 1.08 4.26
C GLN A 78 -4.94 1.47 3.66
N CYS A 79 -6.00 0.71 3.96
CA CYS A 79 -7.36 1.00 3.52
C CYS A 79 -7.93 2.31 4.13
N SER A 80 -7.62 2.65 5.39
CA SER A 80 -8.09 3.89 6.02
C SER A 80 -7.54 5.14 5.33
N PHE A 81 -6.29 5.08 4.82
CA PHE A 81 -5.63 6.21 4.16
C PHE A 81 -5.87 6.25 2.65
N PHE A 82 -5.72 5.12 1.96
CA PHE A 82 -5.71 5.05 0.48
C PHE A 82 -6.90 4.28 -0.10
N GLY A 83 -7.73 3.69 0.74
CA GLY A 83 -8.90 2.92 0.33
C GLY A 83 -10.13 3.76 -0.02
N PRO A 84 -11.29 3.10 -0.21
CA PRO A 84 -11.56 1.67 0.03
C PRO A 84 -10.86 0.73 -0.97
N PHE A 85 -10.86 -0.58 -0.68
CA PHE A 85 -10.49 -1.58 -1.68
C PHE A 85 -11.48 -1.52 -2.87
N PRO A 86 -11.00 -1.43 -4.12
CA PRO A 86 -11.86 -1.33 -5.28
C PRO A 86 -12.52 -2.68 -5.61
N LEU A 87 -13.70 -2.63 -6.23
CA LEU A 87 -14.46 -3.83 -6.64
C LEU A 87 -13.68 -4.72 -7.63
N SER A 88 -12.74 -4.14 -8.36
CA SER A 88 -11.85 -4.81 -9.29
C SER A 88 -11.00 -5.92 -8.65
N TYR A 89 -10.89 -5.96 -7.31
CA TYR A 89 -10.28 -7.08 -6.59
C TYR A 89 -11.00 -8.42 -6.82
N GLN A 90 -12.29 -8.41 -7.18
CA GLN A 90 -13.03 -9.63 -7.53
C GLN A 90 -12.42 -10.38 -8.73
N GLU A 91 -11.64 -9.70 -9.56
CA GLU A 91 -11.00 -10.29 -10.74
C GLU A 91 -9.67 -10.99 -10.42
N ILE A 92 -9.06 -10.67 -9.28
CA ILE A 92 -7.69 -11.09 -8.93
C ILE A 92 -7.60 -11.81 -7.57
N ALA A 93 -8.65 -11.73 -6.75
CA ALA A 93 -8.68 -12.27 -5.40
C ALA A 93 -9.61 -13.48 -5.28
N GLY A 94 -9.22 -14.48 -4.47
CA GLY A 94 -10.07 -15.62 -4.13
C GLY A 94 -11.13 -15.30 -3.08
N GLU A 95 -12.06 -16.23 -2.85
CA GLU A 95 -13.18 -16.04 -1.90
C GLU A 95 -12.72 -15.69 -0.47
N GLU A 96 -11.66 -16.34 0.03
CA GLU A 96 -11.10 -16.05 1.36
C GLU A 96 -10.58 -14.61 1.45
N THR A 97 -9.82 -14.16 0.44
CA THR A 97 -9.34 -12.80 0.37
C THR A 97 -10.49 -11.80 0.32
N LEU A 98 -11.52 -12.07 -0.50
CA LEU A 98 -12.71 -11.20 -0.58
C LEU A 98 -13.45 -11.12 0.76
N ALA A 99 -13.51 -12.20 1.54
CA ALA A 99 -14.07 -12.18 2.89
C ALA A 99 -13.26 -11.28 3.84
N ILE A 100 -11.92 -11.31 3.74
CA ILE A 100 -11.05 -10.39 4.51
C ILE A 100 -11.34 -8.93 4.12
N LEU A 101 -11.50 -8.63 2.82
CA LEU A 101 -11.80 -7.26 2.36
C LEU A 101 -13.16 -6.77 2.89
N ALA A 102 -14.18 -7.64 2.88
CA ALA A 102 -15.48 -7.34 3.44
C ALA A 102 -15.39 -7.04 4.94
N TYR A 103 -14.66 -7.86 5.70
CA TYR A 103 -14.41 -7.63 7.12
C TYR A 103 -13.72 -6.28 7.39
N ILE A 104 -12.70 -5.92 6.60
CA ILE A 104 -12.01 -4.63 6.71
C ILE A 104 -12.98 -3.47 6.44
N HIS A 105 -13.81 -3.59 5.40
CA HIS A 105 -14.80 -2.58 5.05
C HIS A 105 -15.79 -2.33 6.19
N GLU A 106 -16.33 -3.39 6.78
CA GLU A 106 -17.24 -3.30 7.94
C GLU A 106 -16.55 -2.73 9.18
N SER A 107 -15.27 -3.05 9.37
CA SER A 107 -14.45 -2.57 10.49
C SER A 107 -14.01 -1.09 10.36
N LEU A 108 -14.11 -0.51 9.16
CA LEU A 108 -13.73 0.86 8.81
C LEU A 108 -14.93 1.73 8.39
N PRO A 109 -15.85 2.04 9.32
CA PRO A 109 -16.93 2.98 9.05
C PRO A 109 -16.36 4.38 8.72
N PRO A 110 -17.15 5.26 8.08
CA PRO A 110 -16.70 6.56 7.58
C PRO A 110 -15.94 7.42 8.60
N GLU A 111 -16.26 7.31 9.90
CA GLU A 111 -15.64 8.07 10.98
C GLU A 111 -14.21 7.61 11.30
N LYS A 112 -13.88 6.35 11.00
CA LYS A 112 -12.53 5.78 11.18
C LYS A 112 -11.64 5.93 9.94
N GLN A 113 -12.21 6.36 8.81
CA GLN A 113 -11.45 6.64 7.61
C GLN A 113 -10.64 7.93 7.78
N LYS A 114 -9.39 7.91 7.33
CA LYS A 114 -8.49 9.07 7.34
C LYS A 114 -7.94 9.28 5.94
N PRO A 115 -8.78 9.67 4.95
CA PRO A 115 -8.36 9.69 3.55
C PRO A 115 -7.12 10.58 3.36
N PHE A 116 -6.06 10.03 2.79
CA PHE A 116 -4.77 10.70 2.60
C PHE A 116 -4.91 12.01 1.80
N ARG A 117 -5.85 12.03 0.85
CA ARG A 117 -6.24 13.23 0.08
C ARG A 117 -6.70 14.43 0.93
N ARG A 118 -7.07 14.22 2.19
CA ARG A 118 -7.52 15.26 3.12
C ARG A 118 -6.42 15.73 4.08
N ILE A 119 -5.21 15.16 4.00
CA ILE A 119 -4.08 15.59 4.84
C ILE A 119 -3.71 17.04 4.51
N SER A 120 -3.38 17.80 5.55
CA SER A 120 -3.12 19.22 5.44
C SER A 120 -1.80 19.50 4.73
N ALA A 121 -1.74 20.62 4.00
CA ALA A 121 -0.51 21.08 3.34
C ALA A 121 0.65 21.39 4.32
N LYS A 122 0.34 21.47 5.62
CA LYS A 122 1.33 21.65 6.70
C LYS A 122 2.04 20.35 7.06
N GLU A 123 1.38 19.21 6.86
CA GLU A 123 1.93 17.88 7.14
C GLU A 123 2.62 17.30 5.90
N VAL A 124 1.97 17.43 4.74
CA VAL A 124 2.49 16.95 3.46
C VAL A 124 2.21 18.01 2.41
N SER A 125 3.21 18.46 1.67
CA SER A 125 3.02 19.48 0.63
C SER A 125 1.98 19.02 -0.39
N ALA A 126 1.36 19.97 -1.11
CA ALA A 126 0.37 19.61 -2.13
C ALA A 126 1.00 18.74 -3.23
N GLU A 127 2.21 19.07 -3.65
CA GLU A 127 2.98 18.35 -4.68
C GLU A 127 3.29 16.91 -4.22
N ASP A 128 3.81 16.73 -3.00
CA ASP A 128 4.09 15.40 -2.44
C ASP A 128 2.80 14.58 -2.27
N ARG A 129 1.73 15.21 -1.79
CA ARG A 129 0.45 14.53 -1.58
C ARG A 129 -0.13 14.04 -2.90
N ASP A 130 -0.10 14.88 -3.93
CA ASP A 130 -0.63 14.53 -5.25
C ASP A 130 0.22 13.45 -5.91
N PHE A 131 1.55 13.49 -5.76
CA PHE A 131 2.45 12.41 -6.19
C PHE A 131 2.16 11.09 -5.48
N LEU A 132 2.06 11.11 -4.15
CA LEU A 132 1.75 9.92 -3.35
C LEU A 132 0.37 9.33 -3.69
N LEU A 133 -0.63 10.14 -4.00
CA LEU A 133 -1.95 9.65 -4.45
C LEU A 133 -1.92 9.00 -5.84
N LYS A 134 -0.92 9.31 -6.68
CA LYS A 134 -0.68 8.61 -7.96
C LYS A 134 0.01 7.26 -7.71
N VAL A 135 1.00 7.22 -6.83
CA VAL A 135 1.81 6.04 -6.51
C VAL A 135 1.03 5.00 -5.70
N MET A 136 0.32 5.43 -4.67
CA MET A 136 -0.31 4.58 -3.65
C MET A 136 -1.74 4.17 -4.04
N LYS A 137 -1.92 3.57 -5.23
CA LYS A 137 -3.21 3.00 -5.64
C LYS A 137 -3.45 1.64 -4.98
N MET A 138 -4.67 1.41 -4.52
CA MET A 138 -5.04 0.13 -3.90
C MET A 138 -5.00 -1.01 -4.90
N ASP A 139 -5.52 -0.84 -6.11
CA ASP A 139 -5.35 -1.83 -7.18
C ASP A 139 -3.94 -1.70 -7.77
N PRO A 140 -3.12 -2.76 -7.78
CA PRO A 140 -1.79 -2.71 -8.38
C PRO A 140 -1.80 -2.39 -9.88
N ARG A 141 -2.89 -2.67 -10.61
CA ARG A 141 -3.01 -2.41 -12.06
C ARG A 141 -3.18 -0.94 -12.40
N ASP A 142 -3.61 -0.13 -11.43
CA ASP A 142 -3.76 1.31 -11.58
C ASP A 142 -2.47 2.08 -11.25
N ARG A 143 -1.43 1.39 -10.76
CA ARG A 143 -0.16 2.02 -10.40
C ARG A 143 0.67 2.27 -11.66
N PRO A 144 1.28 3.46 -11.78
CA PRO A 144 2.23 3.72 -12.85
C PRO A 144 3.47 2.84 -12.70
N THR A 145 4.12 2.53 -13.82
CA THR A 145 5.43 1.89 -13.83
C THR A 145 6.52 2.85 -13.35
N ALA A 146 7.69 2.32 -12.98
CA ALA A 146 8.84 3.14 -12.62
C ALA A 146 9.27 4.10 -13.77
N ALA A 147 9.17 3.64 -15.02
CA ALA A 147 9.51 4.46 -16.18
C ALA A 147 8.53 5.63 -16.37
N GLU A 148 7.22 5.39 -16.19
CA GLU A 148 6.22 6.46 -16.24
C GLU A 148 6.36 7.45 -15.07
N LEU A 149 6.67 6.95 -13.87
CA LEU A 149 6.88 7.80 -12.70
C LEU A 149 8.08 8.74 -12.85
N LEU A 150 9.16 8.31 -13.50
CA LEU A 150 10.34 9.16 -13.73
C LEU A 150 10.03 10.39 -14.58
N GLU A 151 8.96 10.35 -15.38
CA GLU A 151 8.52 11.49 -16.20
C GLU A 151 7.58 12.45 -15.45
N ASP A 152 7.17 12.12 -14.21
CA ASP A 152 6.29 12.95 -13.40
C ASP A 152 6.97 14.28 -13.00
N ASP A 153 6.21 15.36 -13.01
CA ASP A 153 6.72 16.70 -12.67
C ASP A 153 7.27 16.78 -11.24
N TRP A 154 6.88 15.88 -10.33
CA TRP A 154 7.45 15.79 -8.99
C TRP A 154 8.98 15.60 -9.00
N PHE A 155 9.54 14.86 -9.98
CA PHE A 155 10.98 14.66 -10.10
C PHE A 155 11.73 15.84 -10.73
N ARG A 156 11.01 16.82 -11.30
CA ARG A 156 11.63 17.93 -12.03
C ARG A 156 12.13 19.05 -11.12
N GLY A 157 11.69 19.07 -9.85
CA GLY A 157 12.12 20.02 -8.83
C GLY A 157 11.82 21.47 -9.25
N ASN A 158 10.74 22.05 -8.73
CA ASN A 158 10.51 23.50 -8.87
C ASN A 158 11.44 24.29 -7.96
#